data_AF-A0A8J4FHI9-F1
#
_entry.id   AF-A0A8J4FHI9-F1
#
_cell.length_a   1.000
_cell.length_b   1.000
_cell.length_c   1.000
_cell.angle_alpha   90.00
_cell.angle_beta   90.00
_cell.angle_gamma   90.00
#
_symmetry.space_group_name_H-M   'P 1'
#
loop_
_entity.id
_entity.type
_entity.pdbx_description
1 polymer ?
#
loop_
_entity_poly.entity_id
_entity_poly.type
_entity_poly.pdbx_seq_one_letter_code
_entity_poly.pdbx_strand_id
1 'polypeptide(L)'
;GAELEGGKRANMDMGAERCTVKHPDRWKVSLRLDVYLGLHFLRNLVVSEVESVPLAPGGRSNPHCNGFKMVETELLSTSGAQRTHNFFTARFWSIKNPYSINPISKRPVSYRLLPAASPAMMSHPSSLVARRALFATKQLWVTPHSDSQRFPAGEHVVQSNRCMGLAEWTRKDLSLRGTDPVLWYSFGVTHAPRVEDFPVMPVEVCGFSLKPDGFFAGNPAVDLPPCRDQASTEQLPQQHNHQQQQAVQAGAGGSCCLLLSKL
;
A
#
# COMPACT_ATOMS: atom_id res chain seq x y z
N GLY A 1 -30.45 7.81 58.94
CA GLY A 1 -30.31 7.51 57.50
C GLY A 1 -28.99 6.82 57.33
N ALA A 2 -29.02 5.57 56.89
CA ALA A 2 -27.88 4.68 56.77
C ALA A 2 -26.86 5.15 55.73
N GLU A 3 -25.62 4.67 55.92
CA GLU A 3 -24.50 4.63 54.97
C GLU A 3 -24.92 4.19 53.56
N LEU A 4 -24.14 4.64 52.55
CA LEU A 4 -23.29 3.76 51.73
C LEU A 4 -22.50 4.58 50.70
N GLU A 5 -21.17 4.38 50.72
CA GLU A 5 -20.23 4.21 49.59
C GLU A 5 -20.14 5.30 48.48
N GLY A 6 -18.99 5.68 47.96
CA GLY A 6 -17.72 4.97 47.81
C GLY A 6 -17.17 5.44 46.46
N GLY A 7 -16.12 6.26 46.48
CA GLY A 7 -15.52 6.81 45.27
C GLY A 7 -14.02 7.00 45.47
N LYS A 8 -13.26 5.91 45.32
CA LYS A 8 -11.80 5.97 45.25
C LYS A 8 -11.41 6.77 44.00
N ARG A 9 -11.13 8.07 44.15
CA ARG A 9 -10.31 8.81 43.19
C ARG A 9 -8.88 8.29 43.35
N ALA A 10 -8.39 7.57 42.35
CA ALA A 10 -6.96 7.34 42.20
C ALA A 10 -6.30 8.68 41.86
N ASN A 11 -5.88 9.42 42.89
CA ASN A 11 -4.90 10.50 42.71
C ASN A 11 -3.56 9.82 42.44
N MET A 12 -3.20 9.73 41.16
CA MET A 12 -1.84 9.39 40.74
C MET A 12 -1.02 10.68 40.84
N ASP A 13 -0.42 10.88 42.00
CA ASP A 13 0.56 11.94 42.23
C ASP A 13 1.85 11.56 41.48
N MET A 14 1.96 12.02 40.23
CA MET A 14 3.17 11.83 39.43
C MET A 14 4.18 12.89 39.84
N GLY A 15 5.11 12.50 40.72
CA GLY A 15 6.32 13.25 41.01
C GLY A 15 7.03 13.59 39.70
N ALA A 16 7.01 14.88 39.34
CA ALA A 16 7.67 15.39 38.16
C ALA A 16 9.19 15.51 38.42
N GLU A 17 9.89 14.38 38.39
CA GLU A 17 11.31 14.39 38.03
C GLU A 17 11.41 14.75 36.54
N ARG A 18 12.35 15.62 36.17
CA ARG A 18 12.50 16.16 34.80
C ARG A 18 12.72 15.05 33.77
N CYS A 19 11.64 14.52 33.20
CA CYS A 19 11.69 13.87 31.90
C CYS A 19 12.10 14.93 30.87
N THR A 20 13.29 14.79 30.29
CA THR A 20 13.73 15.61 29.16
C THR A 20 12.70 15.49 28.04
N VAL A 21 12.12 16.61 27.61
CA VAL A 21 11.10 16.63 26.55
C VAL A 21 11.74 16.16 25.23
N LYS A 22 11.30 15.01 24.70
CA LYS A 22 11.68 14.58 23.36
C LYS A 22 10.81 15.31 22.34
N HIS A 23 11.44 16.02 21.41
CA HIS A 23 10.74 16.75 20.35
C HIS A 23 10.18 15.78 19.29
N PRO A 24 9.02 16.09 18.68
CA PRO A 24 8.52 15.34 17.53
C PRO A 24 9.51 15.37 16.37
N ASP A 25 9.69 14.24 15.71
CA ASP A 25 10.61 14.06 14.60
C ASP A 25 10.01 13.18 13.49
N ARG A 26 10.74 13.09 12.39
CA ARG A 26 10.33 12.32 11.21
C ARG A 26 11.50 11.54 10.65
N TRP A 27 11.21 10.28 10.36
CA TRP A 27 12.12 9.38 9.69
C TRP A 27 11.60 9.22 8.27
N LYS A 28 12.38 9.65 7.28
CA LYS A 28 12.02 9.55 5.87
C LYS A 28 13.07 8.76 5.12
N VAL A 29 12.60 7.76 4.39
CA VAL A 29 13.38 6.91 3.52
C VAL A 29 12.88 7.15 2.10
N SER A 30 13.81 7.27 1.15
CA SER A 30 13.49 7.29 -0.27
C SER A 30 14.13 6.08 -0.92
N LEU A 31 13.30 5.27 -1.56
CA LEU A 31 13.72 4.09 -2.28
C LEU A 31 13.78 4.39 -3.77
N ARG A 32 14.93 4.11 -4.39
CA ARG A 32 15.09 4.06 -5.85
C ARG A 32 14.62 2.69 -6.33
N LEU A 33 13.51 2.67 -7.05
CA LEU A 33 12.97 1.50 -7.72
C LEU A 33 13.23 1.62 -9.21
N ASP A 34 14.28 0.93 -9.66
CA ASP A 34 14.54 0.69 -11.08
C ASP A 34 13.87 -0.64 -11.45
N VAL A 35 12.68 -0.54 -12.05
CA VAL A 35 11.76 -1.68 -12.21
C VAL A 35 11.86 -2.21 -13.63
N TYR A 36 12.01 -3.54 -13.74
CA TYR A 36 11.99 -4.26 -15.01
C TYR A 36 10.82 -5.25 -14.99
N LEU A 37 9.88 -5.10 -15.93
CA LEU A 37 8.70 -5.98 -16.02
C LEU A 37 8.68 -6.73 -17.34
N GLY A 38 8.85 -8.06 -17.25
CA GLY A 38 8.80 -8.98 -18.41
C GLY A 38 10.18 -9.38 -18.92
N LEU A 39 10.19 -10.22 -19.96
CA LEU A 39 11.41 -10.80 -20.56
C LEU A 39 11.97 -9.99 -21.74
N HIS A 40 11.29 -8.90 -22.12
CA HIS A 40 11.71 -8.10 -23.26
C HIS A 40 12.75 -7.05 -22.85
N PHE A 41 13.81 -6.95 -23.66
CA PHE A 41 14.82 -5.88 -23.61
C PHE A 41 14.26 -4.47 -23.86
N LEU A 42 12.97 -4.36 -24.24
CA LEU A 42 12.32 -3.10 -24.54
C LEU A 42 11.83 -2.42 -23.26
N ARG A 43 12.38 -1.24 -23.08
CA ARG A 43 12.57 -0.51 -21.83
C ARG A 43 11.60 0.68 -21.74
N ASN A 44 10.33 0.38 -21.98
CA ASN A 44 9.26 1.35 -22.27
C ASN A 44 8.06 1.13 -21.33
N LEU A 45 8.33 1.06 -20.04
CA LEU A 45 7.28 0.88 -19.04
C LEU A 45 6.44 2.15 -18.91
N VAL A 46 5.16 1.97 -18.62
CA VAL A 46 4.21 3.06 -18.40
C VAL A 46 3.84 3.08 -16.93
N VAL A 47 4.07 4.22 -16.28
CA VAL A 47 3.60 4.45 -14.91
C VAL A 47 2.26 5.17 -14.96
N SER A 48 1.29 4.68 -14.21
CA SER A 48 -0.04 5.28 -14.13
C SER A 48 -0.49 5.41 -12.68
N GLU A 49 -1.17 6.51 -12.38
CA GLU A 49 -1.87 6.73 -11.13
C GLU A 49 -3.28 6.19 -11.26
N VAL A 50 -3.74 5.41 -10.27
CA VAL A 50 -5.09 4.84 -10.26
C VAL A 50 -5.82 5.30 -9.01
N GLU A 51 -7.05 5.77 -9.20
CA GLU A 51 -7.90 6.31 -8.14
C GLU A 51 -9.30 5.71 -8.18
N SER A 52 -9.88 5.51 -7.01
CA SER A 52 -11.28 5.13 -6.85
C SER A 52 -12.15 6.38 -6.89
N VAL A 53 -13.15 6.40 -7.76
CA VAL A 53 -14.10 7.50 -7.91
C VAL A 53 -15.53 6.95 -7.88
N PRO A 54 -16.44 7.51 -7.05
CA PRO A 54 -17.84 7.08 -7.03
C PRO A 54 -18.49 7.37 -8.39
N LEU A 55 -19.40 6.50 -8.82
CA LEU A 55 -20.25 6.80 -9.97
C LEU A 55 -21.25 7.88 -9.61
N ALA A 56 -21.71 8.63 -10.62
CA ALA A 56 -22.74 9.64 -10.42
C ALA A 56 -23.98 9.02 -9.74
N PRO A 57 -24.56 9.68 -8.73
CA PRO A 57 -25.74 9.20 -8.04
C PRO A 57 -26.96 9.37 -8.94
N GLY A 58 -27.87 8.39 -8.93
CA GLY A 58 -29.14 8.47 -9.65
C GLY A 58 -28.97 8.43 -11.18
N GLY A 59 -29.26 7.28 -11.77
CA GLY A 59 -29.27 7.08 -13.21
C GLY A 59 -29.50 5.62 -13.57
N ARG A 60 -29.80 5.31 -14.84
CA ARG A 60 -29.97 3.91 -15.29
C ARG A 60 -28.73 3.04 -15.03
N SER A 61 -27.54 3.65 -15.03
CA SER A 61 -26.27 2.95 -14.81
C SER A 61 -25.90 2.75 -13.33
N ASN A 62 -26.53 3.48 -12.39
CA ASN A 62 -26.26 3.38 -10.95
C ASN A 62 -27.53 3.65 -10.11
N PRO A 63 -28.60 2.83 -10.26
CA PRO A 63 -29.90 3.09 -9.64
C PRO A 63 -29.86 3.02 -8.11
N HIS A 64 -28.93 2.25 -7.55
CA HIS A 64 -28.79 2.05 -6.10
C HIS A 64 -27.64 2.86 -5.48
N CYS A 65 -26.99 3.73 -6.26
CA CYS A 65 -25.92 4.63 -5.79
C CYS A 65 -24.72 3.93 -5.09
N ASN A 66 -24.51 2.64 -5.32
CA ASN A 66 -23.45 1.84 -4.70
C ASN A 66 -22.24 1.61 -5.60
N GLY A 67 -22.29 2.07 -6.86
CA GLY A 67 -21.21 1.88 -7.82
C GLY A 67 -20.05 2.87 -7.65
N PHE A 68 -18.83 2.38 -7.84
CA PHE A 68 -17.62 3.18 -8.01
C PHE A 68 -16.77 2.57 -9.13
N LYS A 69 -15.85 3.36 -9.69
CA LYS A 69 -14.92 2.91 -10.73
C LYS A 69 -13.49 3.31 -10.39
N MET A 70 -12.56 2.56 -10.97
CA MET A 70 -11.14 2.93 -10.98
C MET A 70 -10.88 3.82 -12.19
N VAL A 71 -10.32 5.00 -11.96
CA VAL A 71 -9.87 5.92 -13.00
C VAL A 71 -8.35 5.87 -13.04
N GLU A 72 -7.80 5.58 -14.21
CA GLU A 72 -6.37 5.49 -14.43
C GLU A 72 -5.88 6.71 -15.23
N THR A 73 -4.80 7.34 -14.74
CA THR A 73 -4.17 8.50 -15.35
C THR A 73 -2.69 8.19 -15.59
N GLU A 74 -2.25 8.21 -16.85
CA GLU A 74 -0.85 7.97 -17.18
C GLU A 74 0.03 9.16 -16.80
N LEU A 75 1.22 8.89 -16.24
CA LEU A 75 2.21 9.90 -15.91
C LEU A 75 3.12 10.10 -17.12
N LEU A 76 2.93 11.20 -17.84
CA LEU A 76 3.57 11.42 -19.15
C LEU A 76 4.87 12.24 -19.09
N SER A 77 5.08 12.98 -18.00
CA SER A 77 6.22 13.87 -17.84
C SER A 77 6.71 13.91 -16.39
N THR A 78 7.97 14.30 -16.19
CA THR A 78 8.59 14.38 -14.86
C THR A 78 7.89 15.38 -13.92
N SER A 79 7.38 16.49 -14.44
CA SER A 79 6.60 17.46 -13.66
C SER A 79 5.25 16.86 -13.26
N GLY A 80 4.60 16.16 -14.19
CA GLY A 80 3.37 15.43 -13.98
C GLY A 80 3.53 14.18 -13.10
N ALA A 81 4.75 13.73 -12.84
CA ALA A 81 5.02 12.52 -12.07
C ALA A 81 5.45 12.78 -10.61
N GLN A 82 5.21 13.98 -10.09
CA GLN A 82 5.45 14.35 -8.69
C GLN A 82 4.16 14.19 -7.88
N ARG A 83 3.94 12.99 -7.33
CA ARG A 83 2.64 12.60 -6.76
C ARG A 83 2.68 12.41 -5.24
N THR A 84 1.55 12.72 -4.63
CA THR A 84 1.25 12.39 -3.24
C THR A 84 0.08 11.42 -3.24
N HIS A 85 0.12 10.41 -2.36
CA HIS A 85 -1.00 9.53 -2.09
C HIS A 85 -2.20 10.31 -1.60
N ASN A 86 -3.37 9.86 -2.00
CA ASN A 86 -4.64 10.34 -1.51
C ASN A 86 -5.36 9.16 -0.87
N PHE A 87 -5.52 9.24 0.45
CA PHE A 87 -6.21 8.21 1.23
C PHE A 87 -7.69 8.09 0.85
N PHE A 88 -8.35 9.22 0.56
CA PHE A 88 -9.78 9.26 0.26
C PHE A 88 -10.15 8.59 -1.06
N THR A 89 -9.25 8.60 -2.04
CA THR A 89 -9.44 7.94 -3.34
C THR A 89 -8.73 6.60 -3.43
N ALA A 90 -8.15 6.11 -2.32
CA ALA A 90 -7.33 4.90 -2.27
C ALA A 90 -6.26 4.86 -3.38
N ARG A 91 -5.61 6.00 -3.62
CA ARG A 91 -4.70 6.18 -4.74
C ARG A 91 -3.51 5.22 -4.67
N PHE A 92 -3.23 4.52 -5.75
CA PHE A 92 -2.01 3.72 -5.90
C PHE A 92 -1.38 3.97 -7.27
N TRP A 93 -0.17 3.46 -7.48
CA TRP A 93 0.53 3.60 -8.75
C TRP A 93 0.77 2.24 -9.37
N SER A 94 0.52 2.11 -10.66
CA SER A 94 0.74 0.91 -11.45
C SER A 94 1.90 1.11 -12.40
N ILE A 95 2.86 0.19 -12.40
CA ILE A 95 3.93 0.11 -13.39
C ILE A 95 3.53 -0.99 -14.38
N LYS A 96 3.36 -0.64 -15.65
CA LYS A 96 2.82 -1.51 -16.69
C LYS A 96 3.84 -1.75 -17.80
N ASN A 97 3.89 -2.96 -18.34
CA ASN A 97 4.57 -3.23 -19.60
C ASN A 97 3.53 -3.27 -20.75
N PRO A 98 3.47 -2.27 -21.63
CA PRO A 98 2.46 -2.20 -22.69
C PRO A 98 2.62 -3.28 -23.77
N TYR A 99 3.80 -3.91 -23.89
CA TYR A 99 4.08 -4.93 -24.90
C TYR A 99 3.74 -6.35 -24.45
N SER A 100 3.54 -6.57 -23.15
CA SER A 100 3.17 -7.87 -22.60
C SER A 100 1.73 -7.80 -22.10
N ILE A 101 0.82 -8.43 -22.84
CA ILE A 101 -0.62 -8.43 -22.52
C ILE A 101 -0.99 -9.74 -21.84
N ASN A 102 -1.69 -9.63 -20.71
CA ASN A 102 -2.23 -10.80 -20.04
C ASN A 102 -3.36 -11.42 -20.88
N PRO A 103 -3.35 -12.74 -21.14
CA PRO A 103 -4.32 -13.38 -22.01
C PRO A 103 -5.75 -13.37 -21.46
N ILE A 104 -5.93 -13.24 -20.14
CA ILE A 104 -7.24 -13.30 -19.47
C ILE A 104 -7.80 -11.89 -19.27
N SER A 105 -7.06 -11.00 -18.61
CA SER A 105 -7.56 -9.64 -18.34
C SER A 105 -7.57 -8.75 -19.58
N LYS A 106 -6.88 -9.14 -20.66
CA LYS A 106 -6.65 -8.34 -21.88
C LYS A 106 -6.01 -6.98 -21.60
N ARG A 107 -5.37 -6.84 -20.44
CA ARG A 107 -4.65 -5.63 -20.02
C ARG A 107 -3.14 -5.90 -19.99
N PRO A 108 -2.32 -4.84 -20.11
CA PRO A 108 -0.89 -4.93 -19.86
C PRO A 108 -0.57 -5.59 -18.52
N VAL A 109 0.44 -6.45 -18.49
CA VAL A 109 0.98 -6.99 -17.23
C VAL A 109 1.55 -5.85 -16.40
N SER A 110 1.34 -5.89 -15.08
CA SER A 110 1.72 -4.78 -14.22
C SER A 110 2.06 -5.19 -12.79
N TYR A 111 2.72 -4.28 -12.08
CA TYR A 111 2.87 -4.32 -10.64
C TYR A 111 2.31 -3.04 -10.05
N ARG A 112 1.53 -3.16 -8.97
CA ARG A 112 0.97 -2.03 -8.23
C ARG A 112 1.83 -1.74 -7.01
N LEU A 113 2.29 -0.50 -6.90
CA LEU A 113 2.88 0.08 -5.70
C LEU A 113 1.76 0.54 -4.77
N LEU A 114 1.56 -0.22 -3.69
CA LEU A 114 0.64 0.14 -2.62
C LEU A 114 1.38 1.05 -1.63
N PRO A 115 0.93 2.30 -1.45
CA PRO A 115 1.61 3.25 -0.60
C PRO A 115 1.56 2.85 0.87
N ALA A 116 2.67 3.10 1.57
CA ALA A 116 2.73 3.15 3.02
C ALA A 116 1.78 4.22 3.58
N ALA A 117 1.27 4.01 4.79
CA ALA A 117 0.53 5.01 5.56
C ALA A 117 1.47 6.12 6.09
N SER A 118 2.09 6.87 5.17
CA SER A 118 3.15 7.82 5.46
C SER A 118 2.83 9.20 4.88
N PRO A 119 2.53 10.24 5.68
CA PRO A 119 2.29 11.57 5.13
C PRO A 119 3.55 12.17 4.48
N ALA A 120 3.40 13.04 3.49
CA ALA A 120 4.51 13.83 2.94
C ALA A 120 5.18 14.71 4.02
N MET A 121 6.36 15.28 3.72
CA MET A 121 7.06 16.21 4.62
C MET A 121 6.13 17.35 5.10
N MET A 122 6.09 17.58 6.41
CA MET A 122 5.30 18.66 7.03
C MET A 122 6.06 19.97 7.20
N SER A 123 7.39 19.95 7.12
CA SER A 123 8.21 21.15 7.24
C SER A 123 7.80 22.18 6.20
N HIS A 124 7.79 23.45 6.61
CA HIS A 124 7.43 24.55 5.71
C HIS A 124 8.29 24.50 4.43
N PRO A 125 7.73 24.76 3.23
CA PRO A 125 8.47 24.69 1.98
C PRO A 125 9.73 25.56 1.91
N SER A 126 9.76 26.68 2.65
CA SER A 126 10.94 27.55 2.77
C SER A 126 11.99 27.09 3.78
N SER A 127 11.76 25.98 4.50
CA SER A 127 12.71 25.45 5.48
C SER A 127 13.96 24.88 4.80
N LEU A 128 15.08 24.87 5.53
CA LEU A 128 16.32 24.24 5.05
C LEU A 128 16.11 22.74 4.78
N VAL A 129 15.29 22.07 5.61
CA VAL A 129 14.97 20.64 5.46
C VAL A 129 14.24 20.39 4.14
N ALA A 130 13.22 21.19 3.81
CA ALA A 130 12.50 21.08 2.54
C ALA A 130 13.40 21.34 1.32
N ARG A 131 14.31 22.32 1.42
CA ARG A 131 15.28 22.60 0.35
C ARG A 131 16.27 21.45 0.13
N ARG A 132 16.76 20.82 1.20
CA ARG A 132 17.77 19.74 1.13
C ARG A 132 17.17 18.38 0.80
N ALA A 133 15.95 18.10 1.30
CA ALA A 133 15.27 16.82 1.14
C ALA A 133 13.99 16.96 0.31
N LEU A 134 14.09 17.61 -0.86
CA LEU A 134 12.96 17.82 -1.77
C LEU A 134 12.21 16.52 -2.06
N PHE A 135 12.95 15.40 -2.18
CA PHE A 135 12.40 14.07 -2.43
C PHE A 135 11.32 13.63 -1.42
N ALA A 136 11.35 14.14 -0.19
CA ALA A 136 10.39 13.78 0.86
C ALA A 136 9.14 14.69 0.87
N THR A 137 9.09 15.74 0.04
CA THR A 137 7.93 16.63 -0.09
C THR A 137 6.77 16.01 -0.88
N LYS A 138 7.07 15.01 -1.69
CA LYS A 138 6.12 14.15 -2.40
C LYS A 138 6.49 12.70 -2.14
N GLN A 139 5.55 11.80 -2.30
CA GLN A 139 5.79 10.38 -2.02
C GLN A 139 6.26 9.62 -3.25
N LEU A 140 5.84 10.02 -4.45
CA LEU A 140 6.31 9.42 -5.68
C LEU A 140 6.92 10.50 -6.57
N TRP A 141 8.08 10.19 -7.10
CA TRP A 141 8.68 10.89 -8.23
C TRP A 141 8.99 9.86 -9.31
N VAL A 142 8.86 10.24 -10.58
CA VAL A 142 9.29 9.38 -11.69
C VAL A 142 10.22 10.19 -12.59
N THR A 143 11.38 9.62 -12.88
CA THR A 143 12.36 10.20 -13.81
C THR A 143 12.73 9.19 -14.89
N PRO A 144 13.17 9.64 -16.07
CA PRO A 144 13.83 8.75 -17.02
C PRO A 144 15.10 8.16 -16.40
N HIS A 145 15.40 6.91 -16.72
CA HIS A 145 16.60 6.23 -16.26
C HIS A 145 17.88 6.96 -16.71
N SER A 146 18.84 7.02 -15.79
CA SER A 146 20.21 7.47 -16.05
C SER A 146 21.13 6.84 -15.01
N ASP A 147 22.27 6.31 -15.45
CA ASP A 147 23.25 5.65 -14.57
C ASP A 147 23.84 6.59 -13.50
N SER A 148 23.92 7.89 -13.82
CA SER A 148 24.36 8.92 -12.88
C SER A 148 23.33 9.26 -11.79
N GLN A 149 22.05 8.93 -12.00
CA GLN A 149 20.97 9.24 -11.06
C GLN A 149 20.84 8.15 -10.01
N ARG A 150 21.64 8.28 -8.94
CA ARG A 150 21.72 7.29 -7.84
C ARG A 150 21.03 7.74 -6.56
N PHE A 151 21.29 8.98 -6.12
CA PHE A 151 20.85 9.47 -4.82
C PHE A 151 19.85 10.63 -4.97
N PRO A 152 18.63 10.53 -4.40
CA PRO A 152 17.58 11.52 -4.62
C PRO A 152 17.90 12.90 -3.99
N ALA A 153 18.81 12.95 -3.02
CA ALA A 153 19.31 14.20 -2.41
C ALA A 153 20.61 14.72 -3.08
N GLY A 154 21.25 13.93 -3.94
CA GLY A 154 22.57 14.17 -4.53
C GLY A 154 23.69 13.36 -3.88
N GLU A 155 24.88 13.37 -4.49
CA GLU A 155 26.07 12.61 -4.06
C GLU A 155 26.66 13.14 -2.74
N HIS A 156 26.76 14.46 -2.60
CA HIS A 156 27.43 15.13 -1.47
C HIS A 156 26.39 15.88 -0.62
N VAL A 157 25.83 15.19 0.38
CA VAL A 157 24.68 15.69 1.17
C VAL A 157 25.12 16.42 2.46
N VAL A 158 26.28 16.07 3.02
CA VAL A 158 26.77 16.67 4.27
C VAL A 158 26.95 18.18 4.07
N GLN A 159 26.33 18.98 4.95
CA GLN A 159 26.33 20.46 4.90
C GLN A 159 25.81 21.10 3.60
N SER A 160 25.13 20.35 2.73
CA SER A 160 24.50 20.92 1.53
C SER A 160 23.44 21.96 1.89
N ASN A 161 23.25 22.99 1.06
CA ASN A 161 22.20 24.00 1.25
C ASN A 161 20.95 23.75 0.40
N ARG A 162 21.02 22.79 -0.53
CA ARG A 162 19.96 22.41 -1.47
C ARG A 162 20.03 20.92 -1.81
N CYS A 163 18.94 20.41 -2.37
CA CYS A 163 18.88 19.09 -3.00
C CYS A 163 19.53 19.17 -4.39
N MET A 164 20.52 18.30 -4.66
CA MET A 164 21.21 18.22 -5.96
C MET A 164 20.77 17.00 -6.79
N GLY A 165 19.93 16.13 -6.22
CA GLY A 165 19.42 14.94 -6.90
C GLY A 165 18.13 15.24 -7.67
N LEU A 166 17.00 14.76 -7.14
CA LEU A 166 15.69 14.90 -7.76
C LEU A 166 15.34 16.34 -8.14
N ALA A 167 15.74 17.32 -7.33
CA ALA A 167 15.51 18.73 -7.62
C ALA A 167 16.16 19.20 -8.94
N GLU A 168 17.34 18.68 -9.28
CA GLU A 168 18.03 19.01 -10.53
C GLU A 168 17.47 18.17 -11.69
N TRP A 169 17.19 16.88 -11.46
CA TRP A 169 16.70 15.97 -12.50
C TRP A 169 15.28 16.30 -12.97
N THR A 170 14.44 16.84 -12.09
CA THR A 170 13.07 17.27 -12.43
C THR A 170 12.98 18.77 -12.72
N ARG A 171 14.11 19.48 -12.83
CA ARG A 171 14.10 20.92 -13.14
C ARG A 171 13.62 21.20 -14.57
N LYS A 172 14.00 20.32 -15.51
CA LYS A 172 13.47 20.31 -16.87
C LYS A 172 12.36 19.29 -16.93
N ASP A 173 11.25 19.64 -17.57
CA ASP A 173 10.16 18.69 -17.74
C ASP A 173 10.48 17.72 -18.89
N LEU A 174 11.01 16.55 -18.54
CA LEU A 174 11.31 15.49 -19.50
C LEU A 174 10.08 14.61 -19.71
N SER A 175 9.92 14.10 -20.94
CA SER A 175 8.88 13.11 -21.23
C SER A 175 9.27 11.74 -20.66
N LEU A 176 8.28 11.02 -20.14
CA LEU A 176 8.42 9.63 -19.68
C LEU A 176 7.98 8.61 -20.75
N ARG A 177 7.41 9.08 -21.88
CA ARG A 177 6.97 8.19 -22.96
C ARG A 177 8.17 7.63 -23.72
N GLY A 178 8.20 6.31 -23.89
CA GLY A 178 9.27 5.63 -24.63
C GLY A 178 10.62 5.67 -23.90
N THR A 179 10.60 5.86 -22.58
CA THR A 179 11.79 5.82 -21.72
C THR A 179 11.60 4.79 -20.63
N ASP A 180 12.68 4.39 -19.96
CA ASP A 180 12.62 3.63 -18.72
C ASP A 180 12.28 4.53 -17.55
N PRO A 181 11.13 4.35 -16.90
CA PRO A 181 10.81 5.10 -15.70
C PRO A 181 11.53 4.51 -14.48
N VAL A 182 12.25 5.36 -13.76
CA VAL A 182 12.74 5.08 -12.40
C VAL A 182 11.79 5.73 -11.40
N LEU A 183 11.25 4.92 -10.48
CA LEU A 183 10.37 5.39 -9.43
C LEU A 183 11.19 5.71 -8.18
N TRP A 184 10.98 6.89 -7.62
CA TRP A 184 11.55 7.29 -6.34
C TRP A 184 10.42 7.38 -5.33
N TYR A 185 10.31 6.36 -4.49
CA TYR A 185 9.22 6.24 -3.53
C TYR A 185 9.69 6.64 -2.13
N SER A 186 9.11 7.72 -1.60
CA SER A 186 9.42 8.28 -0.30
C SER A 186 8.35 7.91 0.72
N PHE A 187 8.75 7.23 1.79
CA PHE A 187 7.89 6.83 2.90
C PHE A 187 8.64 6.95 4.23
N GLY A 188 7.98 6.60 5.33
CA GLY A 188 8.57 6.63 6.67
C GLY A 188 7.58 7.07 7.74
N VAL A 189 8.05 7.21 8.97
CA VAL A 189 7.18 7.46 10.14
C VAL A 189 7.15 8.93 10.55
N THR A 190 6.02 9.33 11.13
CA THR A 190 5.90 10.59 11.86
C THR A 190 5.86 10.26 13.32
N HIS A 191 6.98 10.46 14.00
CA HIS A 191 7.13 10.02 15.37
C HIS A 191 6.68 11.15 16.30
N ALA A 192 5.57 10.93 16.97
CA ALA A 192 5.19 11.67 18.16
C ALA A 192 5.60 10.82 19.36
N PRO A 193 6.72 11.14 20.03
CA PRO A 193 7.25 10.30 21.10
C PRO A 193 6.23 10.02 22.19
N ARG A 194 6.18 8.77 22.64
CA ARG A 194 5.34 8.31 23.75
C ARG A 194 6.21 7.91 24.93
N VAL A 195 5.60 7.77 26.11
CA VAL A 195 6.31 7.40 27.34
C VAL A 195 6.93 6.00 27.24
N GLU A 196 6.27 5.09 26.51
CA GLU A 196 6.76 3.73 26.25
C GLU A 196 8.00 3.68 25.35
N ASP A 197 8.35 4.79 24.67
CA ASP A 197 9.54 4.88 23.84
C ASP A 197 10.82 5.10 24.66
N PHE A 198 10.70 5.26 25.99
CA PHE A 198 11.80 5.54 26.92
C PHE A 198 11.99 4.40 27.93
N PRO A 199 13.25 4.06 28.30
CA PRO A 199 14.54 4.58 27.81
C PRO A 199 14.99 3.98 26.48
N VAL A 200 14.32 2.90 26.05
CA VAL A 200 14.61 2.20 24.80
C VAL A 200 13.31 2.06 24.03
N MET A 201 13.27 2.63 22.83
CA MET A 201 12.09 2.61 21.98
C MET A 201 11.83 1.20 21.43
N PRO A 202 10.62 0.64 21.59
CA PRO A 202 10.21 -0.57 20.87
C PRO A 202 10.23 -0.36 19.36
N VAL A 203 10.35 -1.44 18.59
CA VAL A 203 10.43 -1.36 17.13
C VAL A 203 9.12 -0.81 16.54
N GLU A 204 9.23 0.27 15.76
CA GLU A 204 8.17 0.75 14.87
C GLU A 204 8.49 0.33 13.42
N VAL A 205 7.53 -0.30 12.75
CA VAL A 205 7.71 -0.82 11.39
C VAL A 205 6.98 0.07 10.38
N CYS A 206 7.69 0.47 9.33
CA CYS A 206 7.08 1.10 8.16
C CYS A 206 7.57 0.44 6.88
N GLY A 207 6.70 0.37 5.88
CA GLY A 207 7.00 -0.29 4.62
C GLY A 207 5.88 -0.08 3.62
N PHE A 208 6.08 -0.64 2.44
CA PHE A 208 5.13 -0.60 1.34
C PHE A 208 5.07 -1.99 0.70
N SER A 209 4.14 -2.20 -0.23
CA SER A 209 4.04 -3.46 -0.94
C SER A 209 3.99 -3.24 -2.44
N LEU A 210 4.75 -4.04 -3.18
CA LEU A 210 4.59 -4.19 -4.62
C LEU A 210 3.81 -5.49 -4.86
N LYS A 211 2.64 -5.38 -5.48
CA LYS A 211 1.79 -6.54 -5.77
C LYS A 211 1.65 -6.74 -7.28
N PRO A 212 1.77 -7.97 -7.80
CA PRO A 212 1.47 -8.25 -9.20
C PRO A 212 0.00 -7.92 -9.49
N ASP A 213 -0.27 -7.35 -10.66
CA ASP A 213 -1.60 -7.03 -11.14
C ASP A 213 -1.75 -7.39 -12.62
N GLY A 214 -2.52 -8.43 -12.89
CA GLY A 214 -2.57 -9.04 -14.22
C GLY A 214 -1.21 -9.56 -14.70
N PHE A 215 -0.21 -9.71 -13.82
CA PHE A 215 1.09 -10.28 -14.22
C PHE A 215 0.99 -11.78 -14.50
N PHE A 216 0.33 -12.51 -13.62
CA PHE A 216 0.07 -13.94 -13.77
C PHE A 216 -1.31 -14.19 -14.40
N ALA A 217 -1.50 -15.37 -14.99
CA ALA A 217 -2.79 -15.80 -15.52
C ALA A 217 -3.82 -16.08 -14.40
N GLY A 218 -3.37 -16.52 -13.24
CA GLY A 218 -4.21 -16.81 -12.07
C GLY A 218 -3.43 -16.64 -10.78
N ASN A 219 -3.95 -17.18 -9.68
CA ASN A 219 -3.20 -17.21 -8.43
C ASN A 219 -1.92 -18.03 -8.60
N PRO A 220 -0.72 -17.43 -8.49
CA PRO A 220 0.56 -18.12 -8.71
C PRO A 220 0.92 -19.11 -7.61
N ALA A 221 0.13 -19.18 -6.53
CA ALA A 221 0.36 -20.05 -5.38
C ALA A 221 -0.70 -21.15 -5.24
N VAL A 222 -1.58 -21.32 -6.24
CA VAL A 222 -2.69 -22.29 -6.18
C VAL A 222 -2.23 -23.75 -6.18
N ASP A 223 -1.04 -23.98 -6.71
CA ASP A 223 -0.37 -25.28 -6.81
C ASP A 223 0.52 -25.60 -5.59
N LEU A 224 0.64 -24.69 -4.63
CA LEU A 224 1.33 -24.98 -3.38
C LEU A 224 0.51 -25.99 -2.55
N PRO A 225 1.14 -27.06 -2.04
CA PRO A 225 0.43 -28.03 -1.22
C PRO A 225 -0.10 -27.35 0.05
N PRO A 226 -1.36 -27.59 0.44
CA PRO A 226 -1.89 -27.04 1.68
C PRO A 226 -1.20 -27.68 2.88
N CYS A 227 -1.12 -26.93 3.99
CA CYS A 227 -0.82 -27.55 5.28
C CYS A 227 -2.00 -28.46 5.65
N ARG A 228 -1.71 -29.72 5.97
CA ARG A 228 -2.75 -30.68 6.37
C ARG A 228 -3.16 -30.42 7.82
N ASP A 229 -4.39 -29.95 8.00
CA ASP A 229 -5.06 -30.00 9.30
C ASP A 229 -5.53 -31.45 9.55
N GLN A 230 -5.13 -32.04 10.67
CA GLN A 230 -5.52 -33.41 11.02
C GLN A 230 -7.01 -33.51 11.38
N ALA A 231 -7.65 -32.41 11.79
CA ALA A 231 -9.08 -32.36 12.08
C ALA A 231 -9.94 -32.23 10.81
N SER A 232 -9.35 -31.80 9.69
CA SER A 232 -10.05 -31.70 8.41
C SER A 232 -10.03 -33.06 7.71
N THR A 233 -11.20 -33.68 7.61
CA THR A 233 -11.39 -34.90 6.82
C THR A 233 -12.13 -34.56 5.54
N GLU A 234 -11.66 -35.14 4.44
CA GLU A 234 -12.40 -35.12 3.19
C GLU A 234 -13.72 -35.87 3.43
N GLN A 235 -14.84 -35.22 3.14
CA GLN A 235 -16.14 -35.85 3.19
C GLN A 235 -16.21 -36.80 2.00
N LEU A 236 -15.65 -38.00 2.16
CA LEU A 236 -15.73 -39.06 1.16
C LEU A 236 -17.19 -39.20 0.75
N PRO A 237 -17.51 -39.33 -0.55
CA PRO A 237 -18.86 -39.72 -0.95
C PRO A 237 -19.09 -41.06 -0.28
N GLN A 238 -19.92 -41.07 0.78
CA GLN A 238 -20.43 -42.31 1.32
C GLN A 238 -20.98 -43.07 0.13
N GLN A 239 -20.41 -44.24 -0.14
CA GLN A 239 -21.03 -45.20 -1.03
C GLN A 239 -22.46 -45.31 -0.54
N HIS A 240 -23.40 -44.74 -1.31
CA HIS A 240 -24.81 -44.84 -1.02
C HIS A 240 -25.16 -46.31 -1.23
N ASN A 241 -24.88 -47.14 -0.22
CA ASN A 241 -25.47 -48.45 -0.11
C ASN A 241 -26.98 -48.19 -0.12
N HIS A 242 -27.65 -48.70 -1.13
CA HIS A 242 -29.08 -48.54 -1.41
C HIS A 242 -30.02 -48.89 -0.23
N GLN A 243 -29.50 -49.39 0.90
CA GLN A 243 -30.25 -49.62 2.12
C GLN A 243 -30.45 -48.37 3.00
N GLN A 244 -29.71 -47.27 2.80
CA GLN A 244 -29.93 -46.01 3.56
C GLN A 244 -30.85 -44.99 2.84
N GLN A 245 -31.23 -45.26 1.59
CA GLN A 245 -32.14 -44.38 0.83
C GLN A 245 -33.59 -44.38 1.35
N GLN A 246 -33.98 -45.34 2.19
CA GLN A 246 -35.34 -45.36 2.75
C GLN A 246 -35.54 -44.42 3.95
N ALA A 247 -34.48 -43.88 4.56
CA ALA A 247 -34.60 -42.93 5.67
C ALA A 247 -34.54 -41.44 5.23
N VAL A 248 -34.07 -41.15 4.01
CA VAL A 248 -33.90 -39.76 3.51
C VAL A 248 -35.12 -39.26 2.74
N GLN A 249 -36.05 -40.14 2.34
CA GLN A 249 -37.27 -39.73 1.63
C GLN A 249 -38.41 -39.21 2.53
N ALA A 250 -38.21 -39.17 3.85
CA ALA A 250 -39.20 -38.63 4.79
C ALA A 250 -38.58 -37.53 5.67
N GLY A 251 -38.28 -36.37 5.07
CA GLY A 251 -38.01 -35.14 5.84
C GLY A 251 -36.85 -34.31 5.29
N ALA A 252 -37.21 -33.22 4.60
CA ALA A 252 -36.43 -32.01 4.33
C ALA A 252 -34.89 -32.12 4.40
N GLY A 253 -34.26 -32.19 3.22
CA GLY A 253 -32.80 -32.06 3.05
C GLY A 253 -32.30 -30.70 3.55
N GLY A 254 -31.84 -30.66 4.80
CA GLY A 254 -31.08 -29.56 5.37
C GLY A 254 -29.59 -29.70 5.10
N SER A 255 -28.89 -28.56 4.98
CA SER A 255 -27.42 -28.51 4.98
C SER A 255 -26.83 -29.34 6.13
N CYS A 256 -25.70 -30.00 5.87
CA CYS A 256 -24.93 -30.84 6.81
C CYS A 256 -24.77 -30.21 8.22
N CYS A 257 -24.81 -28.88 8.31
CA CYS A 257 -24.66 -28.14 9.55
C CYS A 257 -25.86 -28.21 10.51
N LEU A 258 -27.03 -28.71 10.09
CA LEU A 258 -28.22 -28.78 10.95
C LEU A 258 -28.15 -29.85 12.06
N LEU A 259 -27.15 -30.74 12.01
CA LEU A 259 -26.94 -31.77 13.04
C LEU A 259 -26.09 -31.32 14.23
N LEU A 260 -25.40 -30.17 14.15
CA LEU A 260 -24.49 -29.70 15.21
C LEU A 260 -25.16 -28.77 16.24
N SER A 261 -26.42 -28.37 16.04
CA SER A 261 -27.13 -27.47 16.96
C SER A 261 -27.91 -28.18 18.08
N LYS A 262 -27.60 -29.46 18.36
CA LYS A 262 -28.26 -30.27 19.40
C LYS A 262 -27.30 -31.01 20.33
N LEU A 263 -26.05 -30.55 20.43
CA LEU A 263 -25.13 -30.94 21.50
C LEU A 263 -24.92 -29.80 22.48
#